data_AF-A0A2T4V6A6-F1
#
_entry.id   AF-A0A2T4V6A6-F1
#
_cell.length_a   1.000
_cell.length_b   1.000
_cell.length_c   1.000
_cell.angle_alpha   90.00
_cell.angle_beta   90.00
_cell.angle_gamma   90.00
#
_symmetry.space_group_name_H-M   'P 1'
#
loop_
_entity.id
_entity.type
_entity.pdbx_description
1 polymer ?
#
loop_
_entity_poly.entity_id
_entity_poly.type
_entity_poly.pdbx_seq_one_letter_code
_entity_poly.pdbx_strand_id
1 'polypeptide(L)'
;MNRAPVLFSLLLGSLLLSGCGTQAGDSCSGSGYLCASEKEALECRDKVWRALPCKGPAGCSVSAQSINCDMTGNVDGDACAASAEGRGLCTADRKAVLECRMGTLVQVKTCSACTMSGDLVTCNP
;
A
#
# COMPACT_ATOMS: atom_id res chain seq x y z
N MET A 1 33.71 -46.33 28.43
CA MET A 1 33.33 -45.86 29.77
C MET A 1 33.73 -44.37 29.81
N ASN A 2 32.92 -43.32 29.90
CA ASN A 2 31.53 -43.00 30.26
C ASN A 2 31.18 -41.67 29.52
N ARG A 3 30.05 -41.49 28.81
CA ARG A 3 28.69 -41.05 29.23
C ARG A 3 28.56 -39.68 29.96
N ALA A 4 28.27 -38.64 29.16
CA ALA A 4 27.32 -37.52 29.33
C ALA A 4 27.55 -36.43 30.43
N PRO A 5 26.92 -35.22 30.36
CA PRO A 5 26.02 -34.68 29.34
C PRO A 5 26.42 -33.29 28.77
N VAL A 6 25.87 -33.00 27.59
CA VAL A 6 25.86 -31.72 26.90
C VAL A 6 24.85 -30.80 27.61
N LEU A 7 25.31 -29.71 28.22
CA LEU A 7 24.43 -28.66 28.74
C LEU A 7 24.05 -27.72 27.59
N PHE A 8 22.95 -28.08 26.94
CA PHE A 8 22.27 -27.32 25.92
C PHE A 8 21.48 -26.18 26.62
N SER A 9 22.15 -25.04 26.87
CA SER A 9 21.49 -23.85 27.41
C SER A 9 20.60 -23.20 26.35
N LEU A 10 19.36 -23.67 26.29
CA LEU A 10 18.21 -23.00 25.67
C LEU A 10 17.89 -21.71 26.44
N LEU A 11 18.51 -20.59 26.06
CA LEU A 11 17.95 -19.27 26.36
C LEU A 11 16.95 -18.92 25.26
N LEU A 12 15.70 -19.27 25.53
CA LEU A 12 14.54 -18.89 24.73
C LEU A 12 14.52 -17.37 24.54
N GLY A 13 14.68 -16.95 23.28
CA GLY A 13 14.45 -15.57 22.87
C GLY A 13 13.01 -15.17 23.16
N SER A 14 12.83 -14.23 24.08
CA SER A 14 11.56 -13.55 24.29
C SER A 14 11.50 -12.35 23.34
N LEU A 15 11.17 -12.61 22.08
CA LEU A 15 10.73 -11.56 21.15
C LEU A 15 9.25 -11.25 21.46
N LEU A 16 9.03 -10.25 22.30
CA LEU A 16 7.71 -9.62 22.44
C LEU A 16 7.47 -8.72 21.22
N LEU A 17 6.95 -9.29 20.13
CA LEU A 17 6.36 -8.47 19.05
C LEU A 17 4.96 -8.04 19.48
N SER A 18 4.89 -6.94 20.22
CA SER A 18 3.64 -6.20 20.39
C SER A 18 3.31 -5.43 19.11
N GLY A 19 2.80 -6.13 18.10
CA GLY A 19 2.22 -5.54 16.90
C GLY A 19 0.69 -5.70 16.93
N CYS A 20 0.00 -4.96 17.78
CA CYS A 20 -1.47 -5.00 17.84
C CYS A 20 -2.02 -4.04 16.77
N GLY A 21 -2.06 -4.48 15.52
CA GLY A 21 -2.62 -3.74 14.40
C GLY A 21 -2.88 -4.66 13.22
N THR A 22 -3.98 -4.43 12.52
CA THR A 22 -4.31 -5.15 11.29
C THR A 22 -3.23 -4.91 10.24
N GLN A 23 -2.79 -5.96 9.56
CA GLN A 23 -1.75 -5.89 8.52
C GLN A 23 -2.20 -6.57 7.23
N ALA A 24 -1.46 -6.36 6.14
CA ALA A 24 -1.71 -7.06 4.89
C ALA A 24 -1.58 -8.59 5.04
N GLY A 25 -2.45 -9.33 4.36
CA GLY A 25 -2.53 -10.79 4.45
C GLY A 25 -3.45 -11.31 5.55
N ASP A 26 -3.78 -10.49 6.54
CA ASP A 26 -4.77 -10.86 7.56
C ASP A 26 -6.15 -11.07 6.94
N SER A 27 -6.94 -11.95 7.56
CA SER A 27 -8.34 -12.14 7.16
C SER A 27 -9.21 -10.94 7.54
N CYS A 28 -10.19 -10.64 6.70
CA CYS A 28 -11.12 -9.55 6.92
C CYS A 28 -12.55 -9.97 6.55
N SER A 29 -13.54 -9.33 7.17
CA SER A 29 -14.96 -9.55 6.89
C SER A 29 -15.60 -8.30 6.29
N GLY A 30 -16.34 -8.48 5.18
CA GLY A 30 -17.03 -7.39 4.49
C GLY A 30 -16.16 -6.69 3.45
N SER A 31 -16.45 -5.41 3.20
CA SER A 31 -15.61 -4.48 2.45
C SER A 31 -15.24 -3.32 3.37
N GLY A 32 -14.05 -2.76 3.21
CA GLY A 32 -13.61 -1.68 4.08
C GLY A 32 -12.19 -1.23 3.82
N TYR A 33 -11.85 -0.08 4.38
CA TYR A 33 -10.54 0.52 4.31
C TYR A 33 -10.10 0.98 5.70
N LEU A 34 -8.81 0.91 5.99
CA LEU A 34 -8.21 1.52 7.18
C LEU A 34 -6.81 2.03 6.87
N CYS A 35 -6.28 2.95 7.67
CA CYS A 35 -4.86 3.25 7.66
C CYS A 35 -4.14 2.29 8.62
N ALA A 36 -3.23 1.47 8.09
CA ALA A 36 -2.35 0.63 8.92
C ALA A 36 -1.14 1.42 9.42
N SER A 37 -0.70 2.42 8.65
CA SER A 37 0.31 3.40 9.06
C SER A 37 0.10 4.73 8.31
N GLU A 38 0.94 5.73 8.57
CA GLU A 38 0.94 7.00 7.83
C GLU A 38 1.25 6.81 6.33
N LYS A 39 1.87 5.71 5.92
CA LYS A 39 2.26 5.45 4.52
C LYS A 39 1.58 4.23 3.90
N GLU A 40 0.63 3.63 4.61
CA GLU A 40 -0.05 2.43 4.18
C GLU A 40 -1.53 2.45 4.58
N ALA A 41 -2.40 2.32 3.58
CA ALA A 41 -3.79 1.94 3.76
C ALA A 41 -3.95 0.43 3.54
N LEU A 42 -4.98 -0.18 4.12
CA LEU A 42 -5.43 -1.51 3.78
C LEU A 42 -6.81 -1.44 3.14
N GLU A 43 -7.03 -2.26 2.10
CA GLU A 43 -8.34 -2.56 1.53
C GLU A 43 -8.71 -4.00 1.85
N CYS A 44 -9.90 -4.23 2.41
CA CYS A 44 -10.44 -5.58 2.56
C CYS A 44 -11.03 -6.03 1.23
N ARG A 45 -10.32 -6.94 0.54
CA ARG A 45 -10.72 -7.47 -0.77
C ARG A 45 -10.50 -8.97 -0.79
N ASP A 46 -11.51 -9.70 -1.23
CA ASP A 46 -11.52 -11.18 -1.23
C ASP A 46 -11.29 -11.78 0.17
N LYS A 47 -11.84 -11.14 1.21
CA LYS A 47 -11.68 -11.52 2.63
C LYS A 47 -10.24 -11.46 3.16
N VAL A 48 -9.35 -10.77 2.44
CA VAL A 48 -7.96 -10.55 2.85
C VAL A 48 -7.65 -9.06 2.80
N TRP A 49 -6.93 -8.57 3.81
CA TRP A 49 -6.41 -7.21 3.81
C TRP A 49 -5.27 -7.07 2.79
N ARG A 50 -5.37 -6.11 1.88
CA ARG A 50 -4.34 -5.81 0.87
C ARG A 50 -3.72 -4.46 1.18
N ALA A 51 -2.39 -4.39 1.21
CA ALA A 51 -1.66 -3.14 1.37
C ALA A 51 -1.82 -2.25 0.14
N LEU A 52 -2.08 -0.97 0.40
CA LEU A 52 -2.11 0.11 -0.57
C LEU A 52 -1.10 1.17 -0.10
N PRO A 53 0.00 1.36 -0.84
CA PRO A 53 0.97 2.39 -0.49
C PRO A 53 0.36 3.78 -0.65
N CYS A 54 0.60 4.67 0.32
CA CYS A 54 0.23 6.08 0.28
C CYS A 54 1.51 6.92 0.33
N LYS A 55 2.32 6.83 -0.72
CA LYS A 55 3.69 7.38 -0.76
C LYS A 55 3.73 8.91 -0.93
N GLY A 56 2.59 9.54 -1.20
CA GLY A 56 2.50 11.00 -1.24
C GLY A 56 2.77 11.64 0.12
N PRO A 57 3.06 12.95 0.14
CA PRO A 57 3.42 13.67 1.36
C PRO A 57 2.32 13.63 2.42
N ALA A 58 1.03 13.69 2.03
CA ALA A 58 -0.08 13.65 2.99
C ALA A 58 -0.35 12.25 3.57
N GLY A 59 0.24 11.20 2.98
CA GLY A 59 0.14 9.84 3.49
C GLY A 59 -1.29 9.29 3.52
N CYS A 60 -1.54 8.39 4.47
CA CYS A 60 -2.85 7.87 4.79
C CYS A 60 -3.48 8.66 5.94
N SER A 61 -4.73 9.07 5.79
CA SER A 61 -5.49 9.77 6.84
C SER A 61 -6.95 9.33 6.86
N VAL A 62 -7.56 9.38 8.04
CA VAL A 62 -9.01 9.14 8.20
C VAL A 62 -9.72 10.49 8.13
N SER A 63 -10.70 10.62 7.23
CA SER A 63 -11.56 11.80 7.12
C SER A 63 -13.02 11.39 7.25
N ALA A 64 -13.65 11.77 8.35
CA ALA A 64 -15.00 11.36 8.75
C ALA A 64 -15.20 9.83 8.74
N GLN A 65 -15.72 9.29 7.64
CA GLN A 65 -16.03 7.86 7.45
C GLN A 65 -15.25 7.24 6.28
N SER A 66 -14.30 7.97 5.72
CA SER A 66 -13.50 7.55 4.56
C SER A 66 -12.01 7.61 4.89
N ILE A 67 -11.23 6.78 4.22
CA ILE A 67 -9.77 6.88 4.21
C ILE A 67 -9.36 7.71 3.00
N ASN A 68 -8.44 8.65 3.22
CA ASN A 68 -7.74 9.36 2.16
C ASN A 68 -6.31 8.81 2.09
N CYS A 69 -5.96 8.21 0.96
CA CYS A 69 -4.62 7.70 0.67
C CYS A 69 -3.99 8.57 -0.42
N ASP A 70 -2.98 9.35 -0.06
CA ASP A 70 -2.25 10.18 -1.00
C ASP A 70 -1.31 9.32 -1.86
N MET A 71 -1.77 8.99 -3.06
CA MET A 71 -1.03 8.18 -4.04
C MET A 71 -0.06 8.99 -4.92
N THR A 72 0.11 10.31 -4.70
CA THR A 72 0.92 11.16 -5.60
C THR A 72 2.41 10.79 -5.64
N GLY A 73 2.90 10.01 -4.66
CA GLY A 73 4.24 9.44 -4.64
C GLY A 73 4.32 7.97 -5.06
N ASN A 74 3.21 7.36 -5.48
CA ASN A 74 3.19 5.97 -5.89
C ASN A 74 3.86 5.79 -7.27
N VAL A 75 4.34 4.58 -7.51
CA VAL A 75 5.13 4.21 -8.68
C VAL A 75 4.53 3.01 -9.40
N ASP A 76 5.04 2.72 -10.59
CA ASP A 76 4.71 1.51 -11.34
C ASP A 76 4.91 0.25 -10.46
N GLY A 77 3.95 -0.67 -10.52
CA GLY A 77 3.93 -1.89 -9.71
C GLY A 77 3.30 -1.74 -8.32
N ASP A 78 3.06 -0.54 -7.82
CA ASP A 78 2.35 -0.35 -6.56
C ASP A 78 0.90 -0.82 -6.66
N ALA A 79 0.37 -1.38 -5.56
CA ALA A 79 -1.04 -1.75 -5.50
C ALA A 79 -1.95 -0.51 -5.49
N CYS A 80 -3.16 -0.66 -6.04
CA CYS A 80 -4.21 0.36 -6.00
C CYS A 80 -5.55 -0.25 -5.57
N ALA A 81 -6.38 0.59 -4.94
CA ALA A 81 -7.72 0.22 -4.48
C ALA A 81 -8.62 -0.18 -5.65
N ALA A 82 -9.61 -1.03 -5.41
CA ALA A 82 -10.63 -1.35 -6.41
C ALA A 82 -11.41 -0.10 -6.86
N SER A 83 -11.57 0.88 -5.97
CA SER A 83 -12.18 2.18 -6.28
C SER A 83 -11.30 3.08 -7.18
N ALA A 84 -10.03 2.72 -7.38
CA ALA A 84 -9.10 3.43 -8.23
C ALA A 84 -8.96 2.81 -9.64
N GLU A 85 -9.59 1.66 -9.90
CA GLU A 85 -9.46 0.95 -11.18
C GLU A 85 -9.81 1.84 -12.38
N GLY A 86 -8.95 1.86 -13.39
CA GLY A 86 -9.06 2.72 -14.58
C GLY A 86 -8.73 4.20 -14.37
N ARG A 87 -8.47 4.64 -13.13
CA ARG A 87 -8.06 6.03 -12.86
C ARG A 87 -6.57 6.22 -13.12
N GLY A 88 -6.25 7.36 -13.72
CA GLY A 88 -4.88 7.78 -13.99
C GLY A 88 -4.33 8.72 -12.93
N LEU A 89 -3.02 8.68 -12.71
CA LEU A 89 -2.27 9.65 -11.93
C LEU A 89 -0.92 9.94 -12.59
N CYS A 90 -0.35 11.10 -12.32
CA CYS A 90 1.01 11.41 -12.73
C CYS A 90 2.03 10.72 -11.83
N THR A 91 3.17 10.32 -12.40
CA THR A 91 4.38 10.03 -11.61
C THR A 91 4.83 11.27 -10.84
N ALA A 92 5.55 11.08 -9.74
CA ALA A 92 6.00 12.17 -8.86
C ALA A 92 6.85 13.23 -9.59
N ASP A 93 7.63 12.83 -10.58
CA ASP A 93 8.42 13.72 -11.45
C ASP A 93 7.61 14.44 -12.53
N ARG A 94 6.32 14.08 -12.67
CA ARG A 94 5.37 14.55 -13.69
C ARG A 94 5.81 14.26 -15.13
N LYS A 95 6.53 13.16 -15.36
CA LYS A 95 7.01 12.73 -16.68
C LYS A 95 6.30 11.51 -17.26
N ALA A 96 5.36 10.92 -16.54
CA ALA A 96 4.60 9.79 -17.03
C ALA A 96 3.21 9.72 -16.38
N VAL A 97 2.33 8.92 -17.00
CA VAL A 97 1.01 8.57 -16.47
C VAL A 97 1.03 7.12 -16.01
N LEU A 98 0.63 6.90 -14.77
CA LEU A 98 0.24 5.60 -14.25
C LEU A 98 -1.27 5.45 -14.34
N GLU A 99 -1.76 4.24 -14.58
CA GLU A 99 -3.17 3.88 -14.51
C GLU A 99 -3.34 2.63 -13.65
N CYS A 100 -4.34 2.62 -12.77
CA CYS A 100 -4.68 1.43 -12.00
C CYS A 100 -5.31 0.37 -12.92
N ARG A 101 -4.62 -0.74 -13.11
CA ARG A 101 -5.05 -1.87 -13.93
C ARG A 101 -4.94 -3.16 -13.12
N MET A 102 -6.05 -3.86 -12.96
CA MET A 102 -6.15 -5.09 -12.18
C MET A 102 -5.61 -4.93 -10.76
N GLY A 103 -5.90 -3.78 -10.14
CA GLY A 103 -5.43 -3.44 -8.79
C GLY A 103 -3.92 -3.17 -8.66
N THR A 104 -3.22 -2.92 -9.78
CA THR A 104 -1.81 -2.51 -9.81
C THR A 104 -1.65 -1.24 -10.64
N LEU A 105 -0.82 -0.29 -10.20
CA LEU A 105 -0.46 0.87 -11.00
C LEU A 105 0.49 0.46 -12.12
N VAL A 106 0.11 0.79 -13.35
CA VAL A 106 0.89 0.49 -14.56
C VAL A 106 1.18 1.79 -15.29
N GLN A 107 2.44 2.03 -15.65
CA GLN A 107 2.82 3.14 -16.51
C GLN A 107 2.28 2.91 -17.92
N VAL A 108 1.36 3.77 -18.34
CA VAL A 108 0.70 3.66 -19.65
C VAL A 108 1.25 4.63 -20.68
N LYS A 109 1.88 5.74 -20.25
CA LYS A 109 2.44 6.77 -21.14
C LYS A 109 3.64 7.47 -20.50
N THR A 110 4.56 7.91 -21.35
CA THR A 110 5.61 8.89 -21.03
C THR A 110 5.23 10.24 -21.66
N CYS A 111 5.51 11.34 -20.96
CA CYS A 111 5.09 12.69 -21.29
C CYS A 111 6.23 13.68 -20.99
N SER A 112 6.34 14.79 -21.72
CA SER A 112 7.21 15.90 -21.28
C SER A 112 6.67 16.58 -20.01
N ALA A 113 5.34 16.63 -19.86
CA ALA A 113 4.67 17.15 -18.68
C ALA A 113 3.33 16.45 -18.44
N CYS A 114 3.15 15.91 -17.24
CA CYS A 114 1.88 15.36 -16.76
C CYS A 114 1.23 16.32 -15.75
N THR A 115 -0.07 16.56 -15.90
CA THR A 115 -0.84 17.40 -14.99
C THR A 115 -2.14 16.72 -14.54
N MET A 116 -2.54 17.00 -13.30
CA MET A 116 -3.80 16.54 -12.71
C MET A 116 -4.75 17.73 -12.56
N SER A 117 -6.00 17.58 -12.99
CA SER A 117 -7.09 18.52 -12.71
C SER A 117 -8.30 17.73 -12.19
N GLY A 118 -8.42 17.66 -10.85
CA GLY A 118 -9.30 16.67 -10.23
C GLY A 118 -8.89 15.25 -10.65
N ASP A 119 -9.82 14.51 -11.25
CA ASP A 119 -9.60 13.15 -11.74
C ASP A 119 -9.06 13.09 -13.18
N LEU A 120 -8.99 14.23 -13.87
CA LEU A 120 -8.48 14.28 -15.22
C LEU A 120 -6.95 14.32 -15.20
N VAL A 121 -6.33 13.27 -15.75
CA VAL A 121 -4.90 13.26 -16.07
C VAL A 121 -4.68 13.76 -17.49
N THR A 122 -3.80 14.74 -17.66
CA THR A 122 -3.39 15.26 -18.97
C THR A 122 -1.91 14.97 -19.19
N CYS A 123 -1.60 14.31 -20.31
CA CYS A 123 -0.24 14.00 -20.74
C CYS A 123 0.12 14.89 -21.93
N ASN A 124 0.99 15.86 -21.71
CA ASN A 124 1.55 16.69 -22.77
C ASN A 124 2.78 16.00 -23.36
N PRO A 125 2.87 15.89 -24.71
CA PRO A 125 4.00 15.25 -25.40
C PRO A 125 5.35 15.83 -25.00
#